data_AF-A0A1Z5HDS7-F1
#
_entry.id   AF-A0A1Z5HDS7-F1
#
_cell.length_a   1.000
_cell.length_b   1.000
_cell.length_c   1.000
_cell.angle_alpha   90.00
_cell.angle_beta   90.00
_cell.angle_gamma   90.00
#
_symmetry.space_group_name_H-M   'P 1'
#
loop_
_entity.id
_entity.type
_entity.pdbx_description
1 polymer ?
#
loop_
_entity_poly.entity_id
_entity_poly.type
_entity_poly.pdbx_seq_one_letter_code
_entity_poly.pdbx_strand_id
1 'polypeptide(L)'
;MLKDLKIDLETHCKNLETPFLHRIKFDSTSIYLTKTVFYNLLTAKNDHGYYRFFSWDDPRAKDFLRIELNDYSPDIGGCIRLGRANLIGRYRPEGSDLQDVQYETNIGKAYFKSAFDEIEGQVSNIENIKKEKINSTSFMKMNEIIPTGAQGKAIYGQGNYIIDGPAGTGKSTTVLQKIKILQKQKNLNSSQVCVLVKNKSVINNFSQLLDSIDVKNLQIKTVNHFLTSMLQFDIAVCANKISATRERSSDIYEKFCNSINLTEQISRKKGRCFLLEEFPVEKLFKADDKLSEQYRKYKNKSDEIKDVKARNSSEIRKKKDLLDTEALRLGKKLEKDIFDAKLKQKKRDKKSKTLGFEVLSELITLSEKEKTLTLGEDAEKRDKVNEFKTTENKKIDSLRESHKDNESARLNDANVILDDIKQIFFSECFAKKVSSSMEEAKLLSLYLNKQAGNESVLETVIIDEAQDVSLNNLELIHLFSRKIILTGDELQKEEGSGVGRWALG
;
A
#
# COMPACT_ATOMS: atom_id res chain seq x y z
N MET A 1 16.82 -9.48 -37.14
CA MET A 1 16.93 -10.85 -36.58
C MET A 1 18.31 -11.44 -36.77
N LEU A 2 18.84 -11.70 -37.98
CA LEU A 2 20.23 -12.17 -38.17
C LEU A 2 21.29 -11.22 -37.57
N LYS A 3 21.07 -9.90 -37.70
CA LYS A 3 21.88 -8.89 -37.00
C LYS A 3 21.79 -9.03 -35.48
N ASP A 4 20.61 -9.25 -34.93
CA ASP A 4 20.40 -9.39 -33.48
C ASP A 4 21.04 -10.69 -32.95
N LEU A 5 20.98 -11.77 -33.73
CA LEU A 5 21.66 -13.05 -33.45
C LEU A 5 23.18 -12.87 -33.29
N LYS A 6 23.81 -12.10 -34.19
CA LYS A 6 25.24 -11.75 -34.08
C LYS A 6 25.56 -10.98 -32.80
N ILE A 7 24.73 -9.98 -32.46
CA ILE A 7 24.88 -9.18 -31.24
C ILE A 7 24.78 -10.07 -29.99
N ASP A 8 23.83 -11.01 -29.98
CA ASP A 8 23.59 -11.87 -28.84
C ASP A 8 24.69 -12.91 -28.66
N LEU A 9 25.16 -13.53 -29.75
CA LEU A 9 26.30 -14.43 -29.70
C LEU A 9 27.57 -13.73 -29.20
N GLU A 10 27.87 -12.52 -29.71
CA GLU A 10 29.00 -11.72 -29.22
C GLU A 10 28.87 -11.39 -27.73
N THR A 11 27.67 -11.02 -27.30
CA THR A 11 27.40 -10.72 -25.89
C THR A 11 27.55 -11.95 -25.00
N HIS A 12 27.15 -13.13 -25.47
CA HIS A 12 27.30 -14.40 -24.77
C HIS A 12 28.77 -14.78 -24.64
N CYS A 13 29.53 -14.74 -25.73
CA CYS A 13 30.97 -15.02 -25.73
C CYS A 13 31.77 -14.09 -24.80
N LYS A 14 31.33 -12.84 -24.62
CA LYS A 14 31.94 -11.89 -23.66
C LYS A 14 31.58 -12.18 -22.19
N ASN A 15 30.53 -12.96 -21.94
CA ASN A 15 29.95 -13.17 -20.61
C ASN A 15 29.66 -14.67 -20.32
N LEU A 16 30.59 -15.56 -20.67
CA LEU A 16 30.42 -17.03 -20.52
C LEU A 16 30.11 -17.48 -19.08
N GLU A 17 30.62 -16.76 -18.09
CA GLU A 17 30.37 -17.02 -16.66
C GLU A 17 28.97 -16.61 -16.18
N THR A 18 28.25 -15.81 -16.98
CA THR A 18 26.88 -15.35 -16.68
C THR A 18 25.96 -15.63 -17.87
N PRO A 19 25.70 -16.91 -18.19
CA PRO A 19 24.91 -17.29 -19.35
C PRO A 19 23.50 -16.69 -19.24
N PHE A 20 23.07 -15.92 -20.24
CA PHE A 20 21.72 -15.37 -20.30
C PHE A 20 20.79 -16.30 -21.07
N LEU A 21 19.51 -16.24 -20.71
CA LEU A 21 18.47 -17.08 -21.30
C LEU A 21 17.39 -16.24 -21.98
N HIS A 22 17.37 -14.95 -21.70
CA HIS A 22 16.35 -14.05 -22.20
C HIS A 22 16.91 -12.65 -22.45
N ARG A 23 16.39 -12.00 -23.48
CA ARG A 23 16.71 -10.61 -23.82
C ARG A 23 15.43 -9.85 -24.10
N ILE A 24 15.37 -8.64 -23.57
CA ILE A 24 14.36 -7.64 -23.94
C ILE A 24 15.10 -6.43 -24.49
N LYS A 25 14.88 -6.12 -25.76
CA LYS A 25 15.46 -4.96 -26.43
C LYS A 25 14.45 -3.82 -26.41
N PHE A 26 14.87 -2.71 -25.83
CA PHE A 26 14.16 -1.43 -25.90
C PHE A 26 14.81 -0.51 -26.94
N ASP A 27 14.18 0.63 -27.22
CA ASP A 27 14.69 1.61 -28.17
C ASP A 27 16.11 2.13 -27.81
N SER A 28 16.43 2.22 -26.52
CA SER A 28 17.72 2.78 -26.05
C SER A 28 18.74 1.75 -25.52
N THR A 29 18.32 0.55 -25.14
CA THR A 29 19.22 -0.46 -24.55
C THR A 29 18.65 -1.88 -24.60
N SER A 30 19.49 -2.89 -24.37
CA SER A 30 19.08 -4.28 -24.19
C SER A 30 19.24 -4.72 -22.73
N ILE A 31 18.23 -5.45 -22.24
CA ILE A 31 18.24 -6.07 -20.92
C ILE A 31 18.37 -7.59 -21.13
N TYR A 32 19.38 -8.18 -20.53
CA TYR A 32 19.62 -9.62 -20.52
C TYR A 32 19.28 -10.18 -19.14
N LEU A 33 18.56 -11.30 -19.12
CA LEU A 33 18.19 -11.98 -17.88
C LEU A 33 18.90 -13.33 -17.78
N THR A 34 19.49 -13.60 -16.62
CA THR A 34 20.29 -14.81 -16.36
C THR A 34 19.77 -15.58 -15.14
N LYS A 35 20.09 -16.88 -15.10
CA LYS A 35 19.92 -17.73 -13.92
C LYS A 35 20.96 -17.49 -12.84
N THR A 36 22.12 -16.94 -13.21
CA THR A 36 23.21 -16.70 -12.28
C THR A 36 22.81 -15.61 -11.30
N VAL A 37 22.81 -15.96 -10.01
CA VAL A 37 22.44 -15.03 -8.93
C VAL A 37 23.63 -14.13 -8.60
N PHE A 38 23.42 -12.83 -8.67
CA PHE A 38 24.39 -11.82 -8.26
C PHE A 38 23.67 -10.59 -7.71
N TYR A 39 24.35 -9.86 -6.82
CA TYR A 39 23.74 -8.75 -6.08
C TYR A 39 23.97 -7.37 -6.73
N ASN A 40 24.99 -7.24 -7.58
CA ASN A 40 25.33 -5.98 -8.24
C ASN A 40 24.82 -5.96 -9.69
N LEU A 41 24.18 -4.85 -10.09
CA LEU A 41 23.74 -4.67 -11.47
C LEU A 41 24.95 -4.68 -12.41
N LEU A 42 25.04 -5.69 -13.27
CA LEU A 42 26.09 -5.76 -14.28
C LEU A 42 25.65 -4.90 -15.48
N THR A 43 26.39 -3.81 -15.72
CA THR A 43 26.23 -2.95 -16.90
C THR A 43 27.49 -3.07 -17.75
N ALA A 44 27.34 -3.35 -19.04
CA ALA A 44 28.47 -3.49 -19.94
C ALA A 44 28.14 -2.89 -21.32
N LYS A 45 29.14 -2.88 -22.21
CA LYS A 45 29.05 -2.28 -23.54
C LYS A 45 29.67 -3.23 -24.55
N ASN A 46 29.03 -3.38 -25.70
CA ASN A 46 29.60 -3.99 -26.90
C ASN A 46 29.63 -2.95 -28.03
N ASP A 47 30.03 -3.38 -29.23
CA ASP A 47 30.12 -2.52 -30.41
C ASP A 47 28.74 -2.00 -30.87
N HIS A 48 27.67 -2.52 -30.27
CA HIS A 48 26.28 -2.20 -30.56
C HIS A 48 25.59 -1.39 -29.46
N GLY A 49 26.33 -0.98 -28.42
CA GLY A 49 25.86 -0.08 -27.38
C GLY A 49 25.91 -0.67 -25.97
N TYR A 50 25.26 0.01 -25.04
CA TYR A 50 25.18 -0.43 -23.65
C TYR A 50 24.06 -1.45 -23.45
N TYR A 51 24.33 -2.42 -22.59
CA TYR A 51 23.36 -3.41 -22.13
C TYR A 51 23.49 -3.66 -20.62
N ARG A 52 22.46 -4.26 -20.04
CA ARG A 52 22.40 -4.59 -18.62
C ARG A 52 22.01 -6.04 -18.41
N PHE A 53 22.57 -6.65 -17.38
CA PHE A 53 22.24 -8.01 -16.93
C PHE A 53 21.51 -7.95 -15.59
N PHE A 54 20.41 -8.69 -15.47
CA PHE A 54 19.74 -8.94 -14.19
C PHE A 54 19.67 -10.43 -13.90
N SER A 55 19.90 -10.78 -12.64
CA SER A 55 19.46 -12.08 -12.13
C SER A 55 17.93 -12.13 -12.14
N TRP A 56 17.37 -13.29 -12.50
CA TRP A 56 15.93 -13.51 -12.56
C TRP A 56 15.21 -13.28 -11.21
N ASP A 57 15.91 -13.42 -10.08
CA ASP A 57 15.37 -13.25 -8.74
C ASP A 57 15.53 -11.82 -8.18
N ASP A 58 16.24 -10.94 -8.90
CA ASP A 58 16.37 -9.52 -8.55
C ASP A 58 14.98 -8.85 -8.56
N PRO A 59 14.59 -8.12 -7.50
CA PRO A 59 13.30 -7.43 -7.45
C PRO A 59 13.05 -6.48 -8.62
N ARG A 60 14.09 -5.94 -9.26
CA ARG A 60 14.00 -5.05 -10.42
C ARG A 60 13.77 -5.82 -11.73
N ALA A 61 14.22 -7.09 -11.81
CA ALA A 61 14.00 -7.94 -12.98
C ALA A 61 12.52 -8.26 -13.18
N LYS A 62 11.74 -8.27 -12.10
CA LYS A 62 10.28 -8.43 -12.08
C LYS A 62 9.57 -7.59 -13.13
N ASP A 63 9.93 -6.31 -13.23
CA ASP A 63 9.20 -5.40 -14.10
C ASP A 63 9.54 -5.65 -15.58
N PHE A 64 10.75 -6.11 -15.87
CA PHE A 64 11.13 -6.53 -17.22
C PHE A 64 10.51 -7.86 -17.61
N LEU A 65 10.43 -8.82 -16.70
CA LEU A 65 9.81 -10.13 -16.97
C LEU A 65 8.32 -10.05 -17.33
N ARG A 66 7.68 -8.91 -17.05
CA ARG A 66 6.27 -8.64 -17.40
C ARG A 66 6.10 -7.98 -18.77
N ILE A 67 7.19 -7.60 -19.44
CA ILE A 67 7.15 -6.83 -20.68
C ILE A 67 6.81 -7.73 -21.86
N GLU A 68 5.84 -7.30 -22.66
CA GLU A 68 5.56 -7.86 -23.98
C GLU A 68 6.04 -6.91 -25.08
N LEU A 69 6.02 -7.37 -26.34
CA LEU A 69 6.33 -6.51 -27.46
C LEU A 69 5.43 -5.27 -27.48
N ASN A 70 6.04 -4.13 -27.76
CA ASN A 70 5.45 -2.78 -27.73
C ASN A 70 5.11 -2.20 -26.35
N ASP A 71 5.26 -2.96 -25.27
CA ASP A 71 5.14 -2.39 -23.93
C ASP A 71 6.27 -1.38 -23.68
N TYR A 72 5.94 -0.29 -22.96
CA TYR A 72 6.95 0.67 -22.53
C TYR A 72 7.80 0.09 -21.39
N SER A 73 9.09 0.39 -21.40
CA SER A 73 10.00 0.04 -20.32
C SER A 73 9.47 0.51 -18.96
N PRO A 74 9.63 -0.29 -17.90
CA PRO A 74 9.24 0.12 -16.56
C PRO A 74 10.06 1.31 -16.07
N ASP A 75 9.47 2.14 -15.22
CA ASP A 75 10.16 3.25 -14.58
C ASP A 75 11.06 2.72 -13.45
N ILE A 76 12.36 2.63 -13.71
CA ILE A 76 13.33 2.16 -12.73
C ILE A 76 14.06 3.37 -12.17
N GLY A 77 13.66 3.78 -10.97
CA GLY A 77 14.33 4.85 -10.22
C GLY A 77 14.02 6.27 -10.70
N GLY A 78 12.90 6.50 -11.39
CA GLY A 78 12.33 7.83 -11.62
C GLY A 78 13.03 8.71 -12.66
N CYS A 79 13.96 8.18 -13.47
CA CYS A 79 14.77 9.03 -14.35
C CYS A 79 15.08 8.49 -15.76
N ILE A 80 14.79 7.23 -16.12
CA ILE A 80 15.14 6.74 -17.47
C ILE A 80 14.05 5.81 -18.03
N ARG A 81 13.27 6.31 -19.00
CA ARG A 81 12.45 5.47 -19.88
C ARG A 81 13.35 4.91 -20.99
N LEU A 82 13.45 3.59 -21.08
CA LEU A 82 14.28 2.91 -22.07
C LEU A 82 13.63 2.86 -23.46
N GLY A 83 12.34 3.19 -23.56
CA GLY A 83 11.55 3.16 -24.80
C GLY A 83 10.57 2.00 -24.84
N ARG A 84 10.07 1.64 -26.03
CA ARG A 84 9.21 0.47 -26.23
C ARG A 84 10.05 -0.78 -26.44
N ALA A 85 9.57 -1.92 -25.96
CA ALA A 85 10.16 -3.21 -26.27
C ALA A 85 9.89 -3.55 -27.74
N ASN A 86 10.95 -3.76 -28.52
CA ASN A 86 10.86 -4.00 -29.96
C ASN A 86 11.39 -5.39 -30.37
N LEU A 87 12.06 -6.10 -29.46
CA LEU A 87 12.48 -7.48 -29.64
C LEU A 87 12.51 -8.20 -28.29
N ILE A 88 11.97 -9.43 -28.28
CA ILE A 88 12.11 -10.39 -27.18
C ILE A 88 12.87 -11.59 -27.72
N GLY A 89 13.96 -11.97 -27.06
CA GLY A 89 14.79 -13.11 -27.43
C GLY A 89 14.83 -14.16 -26.31
N ARG A 90 14.81 -15.44 -26.67
CA ARG A 90 14.97 -16.58 -25.76
C ARG A 90 16.05 -17.51 -26.28
N TYR A 91 16.85 -18.05 -25.37
CA TYR A 91 18.05 -18.80 -25.74
C TYR A 91 18.31 -19.96 -24.80
N ARG A 92 19.02 -20.96 -25.33
CA ARG A 92 19.67 -22.01 -24.56
C ARG A 92 21.19 -21.89 -24.73
N PRO A 93 21.90 -21.24 -23.79
CA PRO A 93 23.35 -21.12 -23.85
C PRO A 93 23.99 -22.49 -23.62
N GLU A 94 24.90 -22.89 -24.50
CA GLU A 94 25.68 -24.13 -24.40
C GLU A 94 27.14 -23.88 -24.82
N GLY A 95 28.05 -23.85 -23.84
CA GLY A 95 29.44 -23.47 -24.08
C GLY A 95 29.52 -22.06 -24.65
N SER A 96 30.19 -21.92 -25.80
CA SER A 96 30.29 -20.66 -26.54
C SER A 96 29.10 -20.35 -27.45
N ASP A 97 28.14 -21.27 -27.61
CA ASP A 97 27.01 -21.12 -28.54
C ASP A 97 25.71 -20.70 -27.83
N LEU A 98 24.79 -20.14 -28.61
CA LEU A 98 23.39 -19.96 -28.26
C LEU A 98 22.54 -20.89 -29.12
N GLN A 99 21.98 -21.92 -28.51
CA GLN A 99 21.06 -22.85 -29.17
C GLN A 99 19.60 -22.46 -28.97
N ASP A 100 18.72 -23.06 -29.78
CA ASP A 100 17.26 -22.91 -29.72
C ASP A 100 16.81 -21.45 -29.63
N VAL A 101 17.47 -20.58 -30.39
CA VAL A 101 17.26 -19.14 -30.35
C VAL A 101 15.91 -18.80 -30.94
N GLN A 102 15.07 -18.15 -30.15
CA GLN A 102 13.76 -17.66 -30.57
C GLN A 102 13.71 -16.15 -30.46
N TYR A 103 13.31 -15.48 -31.54
CA TYR A 103 13.02 -14.05 -31.54
C TYR A 103 11.54 -13.80 -31.81
N GLU A 104 10.98 -12.86 -31.06
CA GLU A 104 9.72 -12.22 -31.36
C GLU A 104 9.97 -10.73 -31.57
N THR A 105 9.45 -10.17 -32.66
CA THR A 105 9.53 -8.75 -33.01
C THR A 105 8.20 -8.28 -33.59
N ASN A 106 8.04 -6.97 -33.78
CA ASN A 106 6.87 -6.39 -34.44
C ASN A 106 6.68 -6.84 -35.90
N ILE A 107 7.74 -7.36 -36.55
CA ILE A 107 7.74 -7.74 -37.96
C ILE A 107 7.52 -9.26 -38.13
N GLY A 108 7.63 -10.03 -37.04
CA GLY A 108 7.44 -11.48 -37.07
C GLY A 108 8.26 -12.22 -36.02
N LYS A 109 8.29 -13.54 -36.15
CA LYS A 109 9.08 -14.46 -35.32
C LYS A 109 10.19 -15.13 -36.12
N ALA A 110 11.31 -15.45 -35.48
CA ALA A 110 12.35 -16.30 -36.05
C ALA A 110 12.80 -17.36 -35.04
N TYR A 111 13.26 -18.48 -35.58
CA TYR A 111 13.88 -19.56 -34.82
C TYR A 111 15.19 -19.96 -35.49
N PHE A 112 16.25 -20.06 -34.69
CA PHE A 112 17.56 -20.54 -35.11
C PHE A 112 17.99 -21.66 -34.19
N LYS A 113 18.38 -22.80 -34.75
CA LYS A 113 18.78 -23.97 -33.94
C LYS A 113 20.11 -23.73 -33.21
N SER A 114 21.05 -23.09 -33.88
CA SER A 114 22.36 -22.67 -33.35
C SER A 114 22.69 -21.29 -33.92
N ALA A 115 23.24 -20.42 -33.08
CA ALA A 115 23.69 -19.10 -33.51
C ALA A 115 24.97 -19.21 -34.34
N PHE A 116 25.91 -20.08 -33.96
CA PHE A 116 27.12 -20.31 -34.75
C PHE A 116 26.81 -20.84 -36.15
N ASP A 117 26.00 -21.90 -36.26
CA ASP A 117 25.71 -22.53 -37.56
C ASP A 117 25.10 -21.51 -38.55
N GLU A 118 24.19 -20.67 -38.05
CA GLU A 118 23.50 -19.66 -38.84
C GLU A 118 24.43 -18.48 -39.22
N ILE A 119 25.38 -18.11 -38.36
CA ILE A 119 26.29 -16.98 -38.58
C ILE A 119 27.48 -17.37 -39.46
N GLU A 120 28.03 -18.57 -39.27
CA GLU A 120 29.18 -19.09 -40.01
C GLU A 120 28.80 -19.82 -41.30
N GLY A 121 27.49 -20.03 -41.54
CA GLY A 121 26.97 -20.57 -42.80
C GLY A 121 27.16 -22.07 -42.97
N GLN A 122 27.40 -22.83 -41.90
CA GLN A 122 27.41 -24.29 -41.96
C GLN A 122 25.98 -24.81 -41.89
N VAL A 123 25.31 -24.88 -43.04
CA VAL A 123 24.07 -25.65 -43.19
C VAL A 123 24.40 -27.13 -43.06
N SER A 124 24.48 -27.66 -41.83
CA SER A 124 24.46 -29.09 -41.62
C SER A 124 23.01 -29.59 -41.63
N ASN A 125 22.61 -30.11 -42.79
CA ASN A 125 21.52 -31.07 -43.01
C ASN A 125 20.12 -30.71 -42.49
N ILE A 126 19.32 -30.11 -43.38
CA ILE A 126 17.86 -29.89 -43.26
C ILE A 126 17.03 -31.21 -43.27
N GLU A 127 17.64 -32.39 -43.40
CA GLU A 127 16.88 -33.65 -43.61
C GLU A 127 16.53 -34.49 -42.36
N ASN A 128 16.68 -33.99 -41.13
CA ASN A 128 16.22 -34.73 -39.94
C ASN A 128 15.37 -33.90 -38.98
N ILE A 129 14.42 -33.12 -39.51
CA ILE A 129 13.24 -32.70 -38.73
C ILE A 129 12.33 -33.94 -38.59
N LYS A 130 12.81 -34.93 -37.81
CA LYS A 130 11.91 -35.94 -37.25
C LYS A 130 10.88 -35.17 -36.45
N LYS A 131 9.62 -35.42 -36.78
CA LYS A 131 8.47 -35.29 -35.87
C LYS A 131 8.82 -36.01 -34.57
N GLU A 132 9.54 -35.37 -33.66
CA GLU A 132 9.46 -35.72 -32.26
C GLU A 132 8.02 -35.39 -31.87
N LYS A 133 7.18 -36.43 -31.85
CA LYS A 133 5.96 -36.40 -31.06
C LYS A 133 6.35 -35.83 -29.71
N ILE A 134 5.76 -34.69 -29.35
CA ILE A 134 5.91 -34.06 -28.05
C ILE A 134 5.66 -35.15 -27.01
N ASN A 135 6.74 -35.69 -26.44
CA ASN A 135 6.66 -36.68 -25.40
C ASN A 135 6.24 -35.89 -24.16
N SER A 136 5.06 -36.17 -23.61
CA SER A 136 4.51 -35.47 -22.43
C SER A 136 5.44 -35.52 -21.21
N THR A 137 6.42 -36.43 -21.22
CA THR A 137 7.51 -36.54 -20.25
C THR A 137 8.63 -35.50 -20.43
N SER A 138 8.82 -34.93 -21.63
CA SER A 138 9.80 -33.85 -21.89
C SER A 138 9.26 -32.48 -21.48
N PHE A 139 7.93 -32.30 -21.45
CA PHE A 139 7.26 -31.10 -20.94
C PHE A 139 7.54 -30.86 -19.44
N MET A 140 8.05 -31.87 -18.73
CA MET A 140 8.22 -31.88 -17.27
C MET A 140 9.64 -31.57 -16.77
N LYS A 141 10.62 -31.34 -17.65
CA LYS A 141 11.88 -30.72 -17.20
C LYS A 141 11.66 -29.21 -17.15
N MET A 142 11.34 -28.68 -15.96
CA MET A 142 11.23 -27.25 -15.68
C MET A 142 12.59 -26.54 -15.86
N ASN A 143 13.09 -26.49 -17.09
CA ASN A 143 14.32 -25.80 -17.48
C ASN A 143 14.07 -24.31 -17.74
N GLU A 144 12.82 -23.89 -17.92
CA GLU A 144 12.46 -22.49 -18.14
C GLU A 144 12.15 -21.83 -16.79
N ILE A 145 13.14 -21.09 -16.26
CA ILE A 145 12.99 -20.27 -15.04
C ILE A 145 12.49 -18.85 -15.40
N ILE A 146 12.62 -18.45 -16.66
CA ILE A 146 12.28 -17.11 -17.13
C ILE A 146 10.93 -17.18 -17.85
N PRO A 147 9.86 -16.62 -17.28
CA PRO A 147 8.54 -16.66 -17.88
C PRO A 147 8.44 -15.82 -19.16
N THR A 148 7.45 -16.13 -20.00
CA THR A 148 7.00 -15.19 -21.06
C THR A 148 6.45 -13.89 -20.45
N GLY A 149 6.30 -12.82 -21.22
CA GLY A 149 5.71 -11.56 -20.72
C GLY A 149 4.34 -11.77 -20.04
N ALA A 150 3.44 -12.51 -20.68
CA ALA A 150 2.14 -12.91 -20.11
C ALA A 150 2.28 -13.74 -18.82
N GLN A 151 3.14 -14.76 -18.81
CA GLN A 151 3.40 -15.56 -17.62
C GLN A 151 4.02 -14.71 -16.50
N GLY A 152 4.89 -13.78 -16.84
CA GLY A 152 5.50 -12.81 -15.93
C GLY A 152 4.45 -11.88 -15.34
N LYS A 153 3.52 -11.36 -16.16
CA LYS A 153 2.35 -10.57 -15.66
C LYS A 153 1.58 -11.37 -14.62
N ALA A 154 1.29 -12.65 -14.86
CA ALA A 154 0.62 -13.54 -13.91
C ALA A 154 1.45 -13.86 -12.64
N ILE A 155 2.73 -14.18 -12.80
CA ILE A 155 3.66 -14.49 -11.69
C ILE A 155 3.89 -13.28 -10.79
N TYR A 156 3.86 -12.08 -11.34
CA TYR A 156 4.20 -10.86 -10.61
C TYR A 156 3.00 -9.99 -10.26
N GLY A 157 1.80 -10.40 -10.69
CA GLY A 157 0.52 -9.81 -10.30
C GLY A 157 0.35 -9.69 -8.79
N GLN A 158 -0.28 -8.59 -8.36
CA GLN A 158 -0.60 -8.31 -6.97
C GLN A 158 -2.11 -8.43 -6.74
N GLY A 159 -2.50 -8.73 -5.50
CA GLY A 159 -3.91 -8.86 -5.13
C GLY A 159 -4.52 -10.18 -5.59
N ASN A 160 -5.84 -10.14 -5.84
CA ASN A 160 -6.59 -11.26 -6.43
C ASN A 160 -6.48 -11.17 -7.95
N TYR A 161 -6.22 -12.28 -8.62
CA TYR A 161 -6.10 -12.29 -10.07
C TYR A 161 -6.38 -13.68 -10.65
N ILE A 162 -6.48 -13.69 -11.97
CA ILE A 162 -6.90 -14.84 -12.76
C ILE A 162 -5.75 -15.21 -13.70
N ILE A 163 -5.44 -16.49 -13.80
CA ILE A 163 -4.53 -17.05 -14.80
C ILE A 163 -5.38 -17.88 -15.76
N ASP A 164 -5.90 -17.20 -16.78
CA ASP A 164 -6.68 -17.79 -17.87
C ASP A 164 -5.76 -18.09 -19.07
N GLY A 165 -6.08 -19.15 -19.80
CA GLY A 165 -5.43 -19.52 -21.04
C GLY A 165 -5.82 -20.93 -21.46
N PRO A 166 -5.80 -21.28 -22.75
CA PRO A 166 -6.15 -22.63 -23.21
C PRO A 166 -5.24 -23.72 -22.61
N ALA A 167 -5.68 -24.98 -22.70
CA ALA A 167 -4.86 -26.12 -22.32
C ALA A 167 -3.49 -26.09 -23.04
N GLY A 168 -2.42 -26.43 -22.30
CA GLY A 168 -1.05 -26.43 -22.82
C GLY A 168 -0.31 -25.08 -22.79
N THR A 169 -0.93 -23.99 -22.32
CA THR A 169 -0.28 -22.66 -22.19
C THR A 169 0.64 -22.49 -20.97
N GLY A 170 0.82 -23.55 -20.18
CA GLY A 170 1.71 -23.53 -19.01
C GLY A 170 1.11 -22.89 -17.75
N LYS A 171 -0.22 -22.85 -17.59
CA LYS A 171 -0.88 -22.32 -16.37
C LYS A 171 -0.34 -22.94 -15.08
N SER A 172 -0.25 -24.26 -15.01
CA SER A 172 0.31 -24.97 -13.86
C SER A 172 1.77 -24.59 -13.62
N THR A 173 2.57 -24.41 -14.68
CA THR A 173 3.95 -23.92 -14.62
C THR A 173 4.02 -22.51 -14.01
N THR A 174 3.15 -21.61 -14.45
CA THR A 174 3.01 -20.24 -13.92
C THR A 174 2.66 -20.24 -12.43
N VAL A 175 1.73 -21.12 -12.00
CA VAL A 175 1.36 -21.30 -10.59
C VAL A 175 2.55 -21.76 -9.76
N LEU A 176 3.27 -22.78 -10.22
CA LEU A 176 4.45 -23.32 -9.53
C LEU A 176 5.55 -22.25 -9.39
N GLN A 177 5.82 -21.49 -10.45
CA GLN A 177 6.77 -20.38 -10.43
C GLN A 177 6.32 -19.25 -9.49
N LYS A 178 5.02 -18.94 -9.46
CA LYS A 178 4.44 -17.96 -8.52
C LYS A 178 4.69 -18.37 -7.07
N ILE A 179 4.41 -19.62 -6.70
CA ILE A 179 4.59 -20.11 -5.34
C ILE A 179 6.06 -19.98 -4.92
N LYS A 180 6.99 -20.40 -5.79
CA LYS A 180 8.43 -20.28 -5.54
C LYS A 180 8.88 -18.84 -5.32
N ILE A 181 8.38 -17.90 -6.11
CA ILE A 181 8.68 -16.47 -5.96
C ILE A 181 8.07 -15.91 -4.67
N LEU A 182 6.82 -16.28 -4.33
CA LEU A 182 6.19 -15.88 -3.08
C LEU A 182 6.99 -16.34 -1.86
N GLN A 183 7.55 -17.54 -1.88
CA GLN A 183 8.42 -18.03 -0.80
C GLN A 183 9.75 -17.27 -0.74
N LYS A 184 10.45 -17.14 -1.88
CA LYS A 184 11.79 -16.51 -1.92
C LYS A 184 11.79 -15.01 -1.67
N GLN A 185 10.85 -14.26 -2.26
CA GLN A 185 10.88 -12.79 -2.22
C GLN A 185 10.12 -12.20 -1.03
N LYS A 186 9.15 -12.92 -0.46
CA LYS A 186 8.30 -12.41 0.62
C LYS A 186 8.50 -13.10 1.97
N ASN A 187 9.47 -14.03 2.06
CA ASN A 187 9.67 -14.88 3.25
C ASN A 187 8.37 -15.54 3.74
N LEU A 188 7.46 -15.88 2.82
CA LEU A 188 6.20 -16.51 3.19
C LEU A 188 6.45 -17.97 3.55
N ASN A 189 5.92 -18.39 4.70
CA ASN A 189 5.96 -19.79 5.11
C ASN A 189 5.04 -20.60 4.18
N SER A 190 5.48 -21.78 3.74
CA SER A 190 4.68 -22.71 2.94
C SER A 190 3.32 -23.02 3.55
N SER A 191 3.21 -22.98 4.88
CA SER A 191 1.94 -23.17 5.59
C SER A 191 0.89 -22.08 5.32
N GLN A 192 1.30 -20.90 4.88
CA GLN A 192 0.42 -19.75 4.58
C GLN A 192 -0.09 -19.74 3.14
N VAL A 193 0.36 -20.69 2.31
CA VAL A 193 -0.06 -20.86 0.91
C VAL A 193 -0.76 -22.21 0.75
N CYS A 194 -1.95 -22.20 0.15
CA CYS A 194 -2.74 -23.40 -0.09
C CYS A 194 -3.09 -23.52 -1.57
N VAL A 195 -2.92 -24.71 -2.15
CA VAL A 195 -3.36 -25.05 -3.49
C VAL A 195 -4.58 -25.96 -3.41
N LEU A 196 -5.65 -25.55 -4.04
CA LEU A 196 -6.90 -26.29 -4.13
C LEU A 196 -7.00 -26.92 -5.51
N VAL A 197 -7.10 -28.25 -5.55
CA VAL A 197 -7.20 -29.04 -6.78
C VAL A 197 -8.56 -29.74 -6.86
N LYS A 198 -8.96 -30.12 -8.08
CA LYS A 198 -10.26 -30.78 -8.32
C LYS A 198 -10.44 -32.08 -7.55
N ASN A 199 -9.43 -32.96 -7.53
CA ASN A 199 -9.54 -34.29 -6.95
C ASN A 199 -8.23 -34.74 -6.26
N LYS A 200 -8.35 -35.77 -5.40
CA LYS A 200 -7.23 -36.29 -4.62
C LYS A 200 -6.12 -36.92 -5.48
N SER A 201 -6.44 -37.45 -6.66
CA SER A 201 -5.45 -38.06 -7.56
C SER A 201 -4.43 -37.06 -8.09
N VAL A 202 -4.79 -35.78 -8.24
CA VAL A 202 -3.86 -34.74 -8.73
C VAL A 202 -2.88 -34.29 -7.64
N ILE A 203 -3.20 -34.49 -6.35
CA ILE A 203 -2.39 -34.01 -5.22
C ILE A 203 -0.96 -34.55 -5.27
N ASN A 204 -0.79 -35.86 -5.53
CA ASN A 204 0.53 -36.47 -5.55
C ASN A 204 1.39 -35.93 -6.70
N ASN A 205 0.81 -35.78 -7.89
CA ASN A 205 1.50 -35.22 -9.05
C ASN A 205 1.93 -33.77 -8.79
N PHE A 206 1.04 -32.96 -8.22
CA PHE A 206 1.33 -31.57 -7.90
C PHE A 206 2.40 -31.44 -6.80
N SER A 207 2.39 -32.34 -5.80
CA SER A 207 3.40 -32.39 -4.75
C SER A 207 4.78 -32.73 -5.33
N GLN A 208 4.87 -33.75 -6.19
CA GLN A 208 6.12 -34.13 -6.85
C GLN A 208 6.69 -32.98 -7.71
N LEU A 209 5.83 -32.23 -8.40
CA LEU A 209 6.25 -31.06 -9.17
C LEU A 209 6.80 -29.95 -8.28
N LEU A 210 6.15 -29.67 -7.14
CA LEU A 210 6.64 -28.67 -6.18
C LEU A 210 7.97 -29.09 -5.55
N ASP A 211 8.12 -30.37 -5.19
CA ASP A 211 9.38 -30.90 -4.65
C ASP A 211 10.52 -30.75 -5.66
N SER A 212 10.25 -30.96 -6.96
CA SER A 212 11.25 -30.82 -8.02
C SER A 212 11.79 -29.39 -8.18
N ILE A 213 11.06 -28.39 -7.71
CA ILE A 213 11.49 -26.97 -7.72
C ILE A 213 11.91 -26.46 -6.34
N ASP A 214 12.14 -27.36 -5.38
CA ASP A 214 12.52 -27.09 -4.00
C ASP A 214 11.48 -26.28 -3.23
N VAL A 215 10.19 -26.51 -3.54
CA VAL A 215 9.05 -25.96 -2.79
C VAL A 215 8.48 -27.07 -1.90
N LYS A 216 8.80 -27.04 -0.61
CA LYS A 216 8.40 -28.09 0.35
C LYS A 216 7.27 -27.62 1.26
N ASN A 217 6.51 -28.58 1.80
CA ASN A 217 5.49 -28.38 2.84
C ASN A 217 4.33 -27.45 2.45
N LEU A 218 3.95 -27.41 1.18
CA LEU A 218 2.79 -26.65 0.73
C LEU A 218 1.49 -27.39 1.08
N GLN A 219 0.46 -26.67 1.50
CA GLN A 219 -0.86 -27.29 1.70
C GLN A 219 -1.52 -27.54 0.33
N ILE A 220 -1.80 -28.79 0.00
CA ILE A 220 -2.54 -29.15 -1.22
C ILE A 220 -3.79 -29.94 -0.79
N LYS A 221 -4.97 -29.43 -1.10
CA LYS A 221 -6.25 -30.00 -0.69
C LYS A 221 -7.24 -29.99 -1.85
N THR A 222 -8.31 -30.77 -1.75
CA THR A 222 -9.47 -30.52 -2.62
C THR A 222 -10.34 -29.41 -2.05
N VAL A 223 -11.14 -28.74 -2.89
CA VAL A 223 -12.07 -27.68 -2.45
C VAL A 223 -12.96 -28.15 -1.31
N ASN A 224 -13.62 -29.30 -1.47
CA ASN A 224 -14.51 -29.84 -0.44
C ASN A 224 -13.76 -30.15 0.85
N HIS A 225 -12.58 -30.78 0.76
CA HIS A 225 -11.79 -31.09 1.95
C HIS A 225 -11.32 -29.83 2.68
N PHE A 226 -10.90 -28.79 1.93
CA PHE A 226 -10.54 -27.51 2.50
C PHE A 226 -11.71 -26.88 3.25
N LEU A 227 -12.86 -26.72 2.58
CA LEU A 227 -14.03 -26.08 3.14
C LEU A 227 -14.57 -26.84 4.36
N THR A 228 -14.69 -28.18 4.29
CA THR A 228 -15.11 -28.99 5.44
C THR A 228 -14.11 -28.85 6.61
N SER A 229 -12.81 -28.83 6.34
CA SER A 229 -11.78 -28.69 7.39
C SER A 229 -11.79 -27.31 8.07
N MET A 230 -12.05 -26.25 7.32
CA MET A 230 -12.04 -24.87 7.83
C MET A 230 -13.37 -24.47 8.47
N LEU A 231 -14.49 -24.81 7.82
CA LEU A 231 -15.83 -24.42 8.26
C LEU A 231 -16.33 -25.30 9.40
N GLN A 232 -15.93 -26.57 9.48
CA GLN A 232 -16.40 -27.51 10.51
C GLN A 232 -17.93 -27.69 10.54
N PHE A 233 -18.62 -27.36 9.44
CA PHE A 233 -20.05 -27.57 9.22
C PHE A 233 -20.31 -27.86 7.74
N ASP A 234 -21.53 -28.31 7.42
CA ASP A 234 -21.91 -28.70 6.05
C ASP A 234 -22.10 -27.48 5.13
N ILE A 235 -21.41 -27.50 4.00
CA ILE A 235 -21.39 -26.44 2.97
C ILE A 235 -22.75 -26.33 2.29
N ALA A 236 -23.48 -27.45 2.11
CA ALA A 236 -24.78 -27.47 1.45
C ALA A 236 -25.82 -26.62 2.21
N VAL A 237 -25.71 -26.56 3.54
CA VAL A 237 -26.59 -25.78 4.43
C VAL A 237 -26.36 -24.27 4.28
N CYS A 238 -25.19 -23.85 3.77
CA CYS A 238 -24.78 -22.45 3.73
C CYS A 238 -25.05 -21.75 2.41
N ALA A 239 -25.27 -22.47 1.31
CA ALA A 239 -25.48 -21.86 -0.01
C ALA A 239 -26.58 -20.78 -0.02
N ASN A 240 -27.68 -21.02 0.72
CA ASN A 240 -28.81 -20.08 0.82
C ASN A 240 -28.60 -18.99 1.89
N LYS A 241 -27.59 -19.14 2.76
CA LYS A 241 -27.30 -18.20 3.86
C LYS A 241 -26.18 -17.21 3.52
N ILE A 242 -25.27 -17.57 2.61
CA ILE A 242 -24.08 -16.76 2.24
C ILE A 242 -24.46 -15.32 1.86
N SER A 243 -25.38 -15.13 0.91
CA SER A 243 -25.78 -13.79 0.44
C SER A 243 -26.42 -12.95 1.56
N ALA A 244 -27.38 -13.53 2.29
CA ALA A 244 -28.06 -12.88 3.40
C ALA A 244 -27.09 -12.51 4.53
N THR A 245 -26.15 -13.41 4.89
CA THR A 245 -25.14 -13.13 5.91
C THR A 245 -24.15 -12.07 5.45
N ARG A 246 -23.76 -12.03 4.18
CA ARG A 246 -22.88 -10.98 3.61
C ARG A 246 -23.55 -9.59 3.65
N GLU A 247 -24.81 -9.51 3.25
CA GLU A 247 -25.55 -8.24 3.30
C GLU A 247 -25.70 -7.76 4.74
N ARG A 248 -26.08 -8.68 5.63
CA ARG A 248 -26.18 -8.42 7.07
C ARG A 248 -24.85 -8.00 7.69
N SER A 249 -23.74 -8.66 7.34
CA SER A 249 -22.42 -8.30 7.86
C SER A 249 -22.01 -6.90 7.43
N SER A 250 -22.32 -6.54 6.19
CA SER A 250 -22.04 -5.21 5.64
C SER A 250 -22.81 -4.12 6.38
N ASP A 251 -24.11 -4.32 6.62
CA ASP A 251 -24.93 -3.41 7.42
C ASP A 251 -24.42 -3.28 8.88
N ILE A 252 -24.07 -4.40 9.52
CA ILE A 252 -23.51 -4.43 10.87
C ILE A 252 -22.16 -3.69 10.94
N TYR A 253 -21.27 -3.95 9.98
CA TYR A 253 -19.96 -3.33 9.90
C TYR A 253 -20.03 -1.83 9.61
N GLU A 254 -20.92 -1.41 8.71
CA GLU A 254 -21.17 0.00 8.42
C GLU A 254 -21.66 0.75 9.66
N LYS A 255 -22.63 0.18 10.38
CA LYS A 255 -23.13 0.73 11.65
C LYS A 255 -22.03 0.86 12.70
N PHE A 256 -21.17 -0.14 12.80
CA PHE A 256 -20.00 -0.11 13.69
C PHE A 256 -19.04 1.04 13.31
N CYS A 257 -18.62 1.08 12.04
CA CYS A 257 -17.73 2.12 11.52
C CYS A 257 -18.28 3.52 11.73
N ASN A 258 -19.57 3.74 11.44
CA ASN A 258 -20.23 5.04 11.64
C ASN A 258 -20.21 5.46 13.12
N SER A 259 -20.38 4.53 14.05
CA SER A 259 -20.36 4.80 15.49
C SER A 259 -18.99 5.20 16.01
N ILE A 260 -17.96 4.49 15.54
CA ILE A 260 -16.57 4.78 15.93
C ILE A 260 -16.10 6.07 15.26
N ASN A 261 -16.31 6.23 13.95
CA ASN A 261 -15.88 7.39 13.17
C ASN A 261 -16.53 8.69 13.67
N LEU A 262 -17.81 8.65 14.01
CA LEU A 262 -18.47 9.82 14.55
C LEU A 262 -17.84 10.24 15.88
N THR A 263 -17.51 9.29 16.74
CA THR A 263 -16.82 9.55 18.01
C THR A 263 -15.41 10.11 17.78
N GLU A 264 -14.66 9.58 16.81
CA GLU A 264 -13.35 10.14 16.39
C GLU A 264 -13.49 11.56 15.84
N GLN A 265 -14.50 11.83 15.01
CA GLN A 265 -14.73 13.14 14.41
C GLN A 265 -15.08 14.18 15.47
N ILE A 266 -15.90 13.84 16.47
CA ILE A 266 -16.18 14.76 17.56
C ILE A 266 -14.92 14.98 18.41
N SER A 267 -14.04 13.98 18.53
CA SER A 267 -12.74 14.13 19.19
C SER A 267 -11.75 15.01 18.41
N ARG A 268 -11.84 15.08 17.08
CA ARG A 268 -10.90 15.83 16.21
C ARG A 268 -11.37 17.23 15.81
N LYS A 269 -12.67 17.51 15.67
CA LYS A 269 -13.16 18.82 15.17
C LYS A 269 -13.43 19.83 16.27
N LYS A 270 -12.91 21.06 16.08
CA LYS A 270 -13.29 22.24 16.87
C LYS A 270 -14.76 22.60 16.60
N GLY A 271 -15.62 22.37 17.59
CA GLY A 271 -16.72 23.29 17.88
C GLY A 271 -18.01 23.21 17.06
N ARG A 272 -18.47 22.04 16.60
CA ARG A 272 -19.90 21.87 16.29
C ARG A 272 -20.44 20.61 16.95
N CYS A 273 -21.31 20.79 17.94
CA CYS A 273 -22.24 19.77 18.39
C CYS A 273 -23.10 19.38 17.18
N PHE A 274 -22.82 18.22 16.60
CA PHE A 274 -23.84 17.55 15.82
C PHE A 274 -24.84 16.98 16.83
N LEU A 275 -26.07 17.48 16.80
CA LEU A 275 -27.20 16.84 17.46
C LEU A 275 -27.30 15.44 16.84
N LEU A 276 -26.90 14.46 17.62
CA LEU A 276 -26.98 13.06 17.27
C LEU A 276 -28.40 12.60 17.58
N GLU A 277 -29.20 12.40 16.55
CA GLU A 277 -30.28 11.43 16.65
C GLU A 277 -29.65 10.12 17.13
N GLU A 278 -30.23 9.53 18.18
CA GLU A 278 -29.78 8.27 18.76
C GLU A 278 -29.66 7.22 17.65
N PHE A 279 -28.44 7.00 17.17
CA PHE A 279 -28.18 6.03 16.13
C PHE A 279 -28.60 4.63 16.64
N PRO A 280 -29.21 3.78 15.81
CA PRO A 280 -29.74 2.45 16.20
C PRO A 280 -28.67 1.44 16.67
N VAL A 281 -27.42 1.88 16.82
CA VAL A 281 -26.26 1.10 17.22
C VAL A 281 -26.39 0.64 18.68
N GLU A 282 -27.13 1.36 19.51
CA GLU A 282 -27.46 0.87 20.85
C GLU A 282 -28.18 -0.48 20.82
N LYS A 283 -28.99 -0.78 19.80
CA LYS A 283 -29.61 -2.10 19.65
C LYS A 283 -28.58 -3.17 19.28
N LEU A 284 -27.58 -2.82 18.45
CA LEU A 284 -26.50 -3.73 18.06
C LEU A 284 -25.57 -4.04 19.25
N PHE A 285 -25.21 -3.01 20.03
CA PHE A 285 -24.38 -3.18 21.21
C PHE A 285 -25.12 -3.84 22.38
N LYS A 286 -26.44 -3.62 22.53
CA LYS A 286 -27.26 -4.30 23.54
C LYS A 286 -27.30 -5.83 23.38
N ALA A 287 -26.92 -6.36 22.22
CA ALA A 287 -26.77 -7.79 22.04
C ALA A 287 -25.58 -8.38 22.84
N ASP A 288 -24.63 -7.56 23.27
CA ASP A 288 -23.48 -7.99 24.07
C ASP A 288 -23.19 -6.99 25.21
N ASP A 289 -23.45 -7.40 26.45
CA ASP A 289 -23.24 -6.58 27.65
C ASP A 289 -21.80 -6.05 27.78
N LYS A 290 -20.80 -6.88 27.45
CA LYS A 290 -19.39 -6.51 27.54
C LYS A 290 -19.06 -5.44 26.50
N LEU A 291 -19.56 -5.61 25.28
CA LEU A 291 -19.38 -4.63 24.20
C LEU A 291 -20.10 -3.31 24.54
N SER A 292 -21.33 -3.38 25.06
CA SER A 292 -22.09 -2.23 25.55
C SER A 292 -21.35 -1.46 26.65
N GLU A 293 -20.78 -2.17 27.62
CA GLU A 293 -20.03 -1.57 28.71
C GLU A 293 -18.78 -0.85 28.19
N GLN A 294 -17.99 -1.50 27.33
CA GLN A 294 -16.79 -0.90 26.75
C GLN A 294 -17.12 0.30 25.86
N TYR A 295 -18.18 0.20 25.06
CA TYR A 295 -18.65 1.34 24.25
C TYR A 295 -19.07 2.53 25.13
N ARG A 296 -19.73 2.28 26.26
CA ARG A 296 -20.08 3.34 27.22
C ARG A 296 -18.83 4.00 27.82
N LYS A 297 -17.82 3.20 28.20
CA LYS A 297 -16.52 3.71 28.69
C LYS A 297 -15.85 4.58 27.63
N TYR A 298 -15.82 4.13 26.38
CA TYR A 298 -15.25 4.87 25.25
C TYR A 298 -15.99 6.19 25.01
N LYS A 299 -17.33 6.18 25.00
CA LYS A 299 -18.16 7.39 24.85
C LYS A 299 -17.87 8.41 25.95
N ASN A 300 -17.87 7.98 27.21
CA ASN A 300 -17.54 8.82 28.36
C ASN A 300 -16.13 9.43 28.23
N LYS A 301 -15.14 8.63 27.79
CA LYS A 301 -13.76 9.11 27.60
C LYS A 301 -13.66 10.13 26.46
N SER A 302 -14.37 9.89 25.36
CA SER A 302 -14.48 10.83 24.25
C SER A 302 -15.09 12.17 24.71
N ASP A 303 -16.15 12.12 25.52
CA ASP A 303 -16.77 13.33 26.06
C ASP A 303 -15.83 14.08 27.01
N GLU A 304 -15.07 13.37 27.85
CA GLU A 304 -14.01 13.96 28.69
C GLU A 304 -12.93 14.68 27.84
N ILE A 305 -12.51 14.10 26.71
CA ILE A 305 -11.55 14.71 25.78
C ILE A 305 -12.12 15.99 25.17
N LYS A 306 -13.40 16.00 24.77
CA LYS A 306 -14.06 17.20 24.22
C LYS A 306 -14.09 18.33 25.25
N ASP A 307 -14.48 18.01 26.47
CA ASP A 307 -14.54 18.98 27.57
C ASP A 307 -13.17 19.61 27.83
N VAL A 308 -12.12 18.78 27.86
CA VAL A 308 -10.77 19.29 28.08
C VAL A 308 -10.28 20.12 26.90
N LYS A 309 -10.54 19.73 25.65
CA LYS A 309 -10.24 20.57 24.47
C LYS A 309 -10.94 21.92 24.52
N ALA A 310 -12.20 21.94 24.94
CA ALA A 310 -12.97 23.17 25.10
C ALA A 310 -12.40 24.07 26.21
N ARG A 311 -12.08 23.49 27.38
CA ARG A 311 -11.44 24.21 28.50
C ARG A 311 -10.07 24.76 28.12
N ASN A 312 -9.22 23.93 27.53
CA ASN A 312 -7.88 24.30 27.04
C ASN A 312 -7.95 25.46 26.03
N SER A 313 -8.87 25.37 25.07
CA SER A 313 -9.09 26.42 24.07
C SER A 313 -9.57 27.74 24.71
N SER A 314 -10.46 27.65 25.70
CA SER A 314 -10.95 28.82 26.45
C SER A 314 -9.83 29.49 27.25
N GLU A 315 -8.99 28.71 27.93
CA GLU A 315 -7.85 29.23 28.69
C GLU A 315 -6.83 29.95 27.80
N ILE A 316 -6.45 29.33 26.67
CA ILE A 316 -5.55 29.95 25.69
C ILE A 316 -6.13 31.26 25.17
N ARG A 317 -7.44 31.30 24.89
CA ARG A 317 -8.12 32.53 24.45
C ARG A 317 -8.05 33.60 25.54
N LYS A 318 -8.38 33.28 26.79
CA LYS A 318 -8.31 34.23 27.92
C LYS A 318 -6.90 34.79 28.11
N LYS A 319 -5.86 33.95 28.04
CA LYS A 319 -4.47 34.42 28.15
C LYS A 319 -4.06 35.33 27.00
N LYS A 320 -4.54 35.06 25.78
CA LYS A 320 -4.29 35.91 24.61
C LYS A 320 -5.00 37.26 24.72
N ASP A 321 -6.26 37.26 25.15
CA ASP A 321 -7.03 38.49 25.38
C ASP A 321 -6.38 39.36 26.48
N LEU A 322 -5.88 38.71 27.55
CA LEU A 322 -5.13 39.39 28.61
C LEU A 322 -3.81 39.99 28.09
N LEU A 323 -3.04 39.23 27.32
CA LEU A 323 -1.81 39.69 26.69
C LEU A 323 -2.04 40.94 25.83
N ASP A 324 -3.08 40.93 24.99
CA ASP A 324 -3.39 42.08 24.15
C ASP A 324 -3.79 43.31 24.98
N THR A 325 -4.52 43.11 26.08
CA THR A 325 -4.90 44.18 27.02
C THR A 325 -3.68 44.75 27.75
N GLU A 326 -2.78 43.90 28.25
CA GLU A 326 -1.57 44.33 28.95
C GLU A 326 -0.58 45.02 28.01
N ALA A 327 -0.42 44.52 26.78
CA ALA A 327 0.42 45.16 25.77
C ALA A 327 -0.10 46.57 25.42
N LEU A 328 -1.42 46.75 25.32
CA LEU A 328 -2.02 48.08 25.13
C LEU A 328 -1.73 49.00 26.32
N ARG A 329 -1.84 48.48 27.55
CA ARG A 329 -1.56 49.25 28.77
C ARG A 329 -0.08 49.66 28.86
N LEU A 330 0.82 48.75 28.52
CA LEU A 330 2.26 49.01 28.45
C LEU A 330 2.58 50.09 27.41
N GLY A 331 1.98 49.99 26.21
CA GLY A 331 2.12 51.01 25.17
C GLY A 331 1.69 52.40 25.64
N LYS A 332 0.53 52.51 26.30
CA LYS A 332 0.04 53.77 26.89
C LYS A 332 0.95 54.30 28.00
N LYS A 333 1.50 53.41 28.83
CA LYS A 333 2.44 53.79 29.90
C LYS A 333 3.74 54.35 29.33
N LEU A 334 4.34 53.65 28.36
CA LEU A 334 5.56 54.10 27.68
C LEU A 334 5.37 55.45 27.00
N GLU A 335 4.23 55.66 26.33
CA GLU A 335 3.88 56.93 25.72
C GLU A 335 3.78 58.07 26.74
N LYS A 336 3.16 57.81 27.90
CA LYS A 336 3.11 58.77 29.00
C LYS A 336 4.51 59.06 29.56
N ASP A 337 5.33 58.03 29.78
CA ASP A 337 6.68 58.18 30.31
C ASP A 337 7.58 59.01 29.38
N ILE A 338 7.47 58.80 28.06
CA ILE A 338 8.16 59.61 27.02
C ILE A 338 7.71 61.07 27.09
N PHE A 339 6.39 61.30 27.18
CA PHE A 339 5.84 62.66 27.26
C PHE A 339 6.31 63.38 28.54
N ASP A 340 6.25 62.71 29.70
CA ASP A 340 6.71 63.26 30.97
C ASP A 340 8.22 63.58 30.95
N ALA A 341 9.02 62.76 30.26
CA ALA A 341 10.45 63.01 30.06
C ALA A 341 10.71 64.26 29.20
N LYS A 342 10.02 64.42 28.06
CA LYS A 342 10.10 65.64 27.22
C LYS A 342 9.75 66.90 28.01
N LEU A 343 8.70 66.83 28.82
CA LEU A 343 8.21 67.96 29.61
C LEU A 343 9.22 68.37 30.69
N LYS A 344 9.91 67.39 31.32
CA LYS A 344 11.00 67.65 32.27
C LYS A 344 12.23 68.28 31.61
N GLN A 345 12.60 67.82 30.40
CA GLN A 345 13.75 68.36 29.67
C GLN A 345 13.52 69.83 29.30
N LYS A 346 12.36 70.16 28.73
CA LYS A 346 12.02 71.55 28.40
C LYS A 346 11.96 72.48 29.61
N LYS A 347 11.48 72.00 30.76
CA LYS A 347 11.52 72.77 32.03
C LYS A 347 12.94 73.08 32.47
N ARG A 348 13.91 72.19 32.20
CA ARG A 348 15.34 72.45 32.47
C ARG A 348 15.91 73.46 31.49
N ASP A 349 15.61 73.32 30.20
CA ASP A 349 16.12 74.22 29.15
C ASP A 349 15.61 75.67 29.31
N LYS A 350 14.32 75.83 29.66
CA LYS A 350 13.71 77.16 29.91
C LYS A 350 14.11 77.80 31.24
N LYS A 351 14.62 77.06 32.24
CA LYS A 351 15.11 77.64 33.50
C LYS A 351 16.38 78.50 33.33
N SER A 352 16.99 78.48 32.14
CA SER A 352 18.14 79.30 31.77
C SER A 352 17.78 80.66 31.15
N LYS A 353 16.49 80.94 30.86
CA LYS A 353 16.02 82.22 30.30
C LYS A 353 14.89 82.81 31.18
N THR A 354 14.98 84.11 31.46
CA THR A 354 14.13 84.87 32.40
C THR A 354 12.62 84.65 32.15
N LEU A 355 11.87 84.33 33.22
CA LEU A 355 10.44 83.94 33.17
C LEU A 355 9.49 85.14 33.06
N GLY A 356 8.68 85.18 31.99
CA GLY A 356 7.51 86.04 31.83
C GLY A 356 6.22 85.24 31.61
N PHE A 357 5.06 85.83 31.90
CA PHE A 357 3.72 85.21 31.86
C PHE A 357 3.34 84.64 30.47
N GLU A 358 3.95 85.14 29.39
CA GLU A 358 3.81 84.63 28.02
C GLU A 358 4.41 83.22 27.83
N VAL A 359 5.37 82.81 28.65
CA VAL A 359 5.99 81.48 28.58
C VAL A 359 5.03 80.39 29.07
N LEU A 360 4.09 80.73 29.95
CA LEU A 360 3.10 79.81 30.52
C LEU A 360 1.98 79.49 29.53
N SER A 361 1.48 80.47 28.78
CA SER A 361 0.46 80.24 27.74
C SER A 361 1.03 79.44 26.56
N GLU A 362 2.29 79.68 26.21
CA GLU A 362 3.02 78.96 25.16
C GLU A 362 3.33 77.49 25.58
N LEU A 363 3.59 77.23 26.87
CA LEU A 363 3.76 75.88 27.42
C LEU A 363 2.47 75.05 27.35
N ILE A 364 1.30 75.68 27.53
CA ILE A 364 -0.01 75.03 27.46
C ILE A 364 -0.37 74.69 26.01
N THR A 365 -0.10 75.60 25.06
CA THR A 365 -0.36 75.38 23.62
C THR A 365 0.65 74.43 22.95
N LEU A 366 1.92 74.40 23.38
CA LEU A 366 2.90 73.39 22.93
C LEU A 366 2.55 71.99 23.46
N SER A 367 1.98 71.90 24.66
CA SER A 367 1.49 70.64 25.26
C SER A 367 0.44 69.93 24.40
N GLU A 368 -0.30 70.64 23.54
CA GLU A 368 -1.30 70.03 22.65
C GLU A 368 -0.74 69.66 21.26
N LYS A 369 0.20 70.44 20.71
CA LYS A 369 0.84 70.16 19.40
C LYS A 369 1.96 69.11 19.48
N GLU A 370 2.56 68.86 20.65
CA GLU A 370 3.66 67.90 20.84
C GLU A 370 3.25 66.55 21.43
N LYS A 371 1.95 66.25 21.45
CA LYS A 371 1.47 64.89 21.79
C LYS A 371 1.86 63.83 20.76
N THR A 372 2.47 64.22 19.65
CA THR A 372 2.95 63.30 18.62
C THR A 372 4.35 62.78 18.97
N LEU A 373 4.48 61.45 19.03
CA LEU A 373 5.77 60.78 19.17
C LEU A 373 6.64 61.04 17.94
N THR A 374 7.95 61.17 18.12
CA THR A 374 8.89 61.15 16.99
C THR A 374 8.98 59.72 16.42
N LEU A 375 9.45 59.59 15.18
CA LEU A 375 9.64 58.29 14.53
C LEU A 375 10.52 57.33 15.37
N GLY A 376 11.58 57.86 16.01
CA GLY A 376 12.48 57.07 16.85
C GLY A 376 11.83 56.61 18.17
N GLU A 377 11.06 57.47 18.82
CA GLU A 377 10.36 57.14 20.08
C GLU A 377 9.21 56.15 19.86
N ASP A 378 8.49 56.30 18.75
CA ASP A 378 7.45 55.35 18.36
C ASP A 378 8.04 53.98 17.98
N ALA A 379 9.22 53.96 17.35
CA ALA A 379 9.96 52.73 17.11
C ALA A 379 10.38 52.05 18.43
N GLU A 380 10.98 52.79 19.37
CA GLU A 380 11.41 52.24 20.66
C GLU A 380 10.23 51.71 21.51
N LYS A 381 9.10 52.43 21.50
CA LYS A 381 7.84 51.97 22.12
C LYS A 381 7.36 50.68 21.48
N ARG A 382 7.35 50.59 20.14
CA ARG A 382 6.96 49.39 19.41
C ARG A 382 7.87 48.21 19.74
N ASP A 383 9.18 48.42 19.79
CA ASP A 383 10.15 47.38 20.09
C ASP A 383 9.95 46.80 21.48
N LYS A 384 9.78 47.64 22.50
CA LYS A 384 9.49 47.20 23.89
C LYS A 384 8.17 46.45 24.00
N VAL A 385 7.12 46.91 23.32
CA VAL A 385 5.81 46.21 23.30
C VAL A 385 5.93 44.87 22.57
N ASN A 386 6.69 44.81 21.48
CA ASN A 386 6.94 43.57 20.74
C ASN A 386 7.74 42.58 21.57
N GLU A 387 8.80 43.00 22.25
CA GLU A 387 9.61 42.16 23.14
C GLU A 387 8.75 41.53 24.25
N PHE A 388 7.88 42.33 24.86
CA PHE A 388 6.88 41.85 25.83
C PHE A 388 5.94 40.81 25.20
N LYS A 389 5.35 41.12 24.05
CA LYS A 389 4.47 40.20 23.33
C LYS A 389 5.16 38.88 22.96
N THR A 390 6.40 38.94 22.51
CA THR A 390 7.18 37.74 22.14
C THR A 390 7.44 36.87 23.36
N THR A 391 7.78 37.46 24.50
CA THR A 391 8.04 36.73 25.74
C THR A 391 6.78 36.04 26.27
N GLU A 392 5.65 36.74 26.31
CA GLU A 392 4.39 36.16 26.79
C GLU A 392 3.80 35.15 25.79
N ASN A 393 3.93 35.38 24.48
CA ASN A 393 3.52 34.38 23.48
C ASN A 393 4.30 33.07 23.63
N LYS A 394 5.60 33.10 23.97
CA LYS A 394 6.36 31.87 24.27
C LYS A 394 5.76 31.08 25.44
N LYS A 395 5.24 31.76 26.47
CA LYS A 395 4.55 31.10 27.59
C LYS A 395 3.20 30.51 27.15
N ILE A 396 2.45 31.22 26.32
CA ILE A 396 1.20 30.71 25.73
C ILE A 396 1.48 29.48 24.87
N ASP A 397 2.55 29.49 24.07
CA ASP A 397 2.93 28.36 23.22
C ASP A 397 3.40 27.15 24.05
N SER A 398 4.16 27.37 25.12
CA SER A 398 4.51 26.30 26.07
C SER A 398 3.26 25.69 26.72
N LEU A 399 2.27 26.50 27.07
CA LEU A 399 0.98 26.02 27.58
C LEU A 399 0.21 25.22 26.53
N ARG A 400 0.23 25.64 25.26
CA ARG A 400 -0.38 24.89 24.15
C ARG A 400 0.23 23.50 24.01
N GLU A 401 1.55 23.39 24.10
CA GLU A 401 2.21 22.10 23.98
C GLU A 401 1.85 21.19 25.16
N SER A 402 1.87 21.71 26.39
CA SER A 402 1.43 20.97 27.58
C SER A 402 -0.03 20.49 27.47
N HIS A 403 -0.93 21.32 26.93
CA HIS A 403 -2.32 20.94 26.67
C HIS A 403 -2.43 19.83 25.63
N LYS A 404 -1.63 19.90 24.57
CA LYS A 404 -1.57 18.91 23.49
C LYS A 404 -1.03 17.57 23.98
N ASP A 405 -0.04 17.57 24.87
CA ASP A 405 0.49 16.35 25.49
C ASP A 405 -0.59 15.66 26.36
N ASN A 406 -1.31 16.43 27.18
CA ASN A 406 -2.43 15.92 27.98
C ASN A 406 -3.57 15.38 27.10
N GLU A 407 -3.92 16.09 26.03
CA GLU A 407 -4.92 15.63 25.05
C GLU A 407 -4.48 14.33 24.37
N SER A 408 -3.19 14.19 24.05
CA SER A 408 -2.64 13.00 23.39
C SER A 408 -2.62 11.79 24.32
N ALA A 409 -2.27 11.97 25.59
CA ALA A 409 -2.35 10.91 26.60
C ALA A 409 -3.78 10.35 26.74
N ARG A 410 -4.78 11.24 26.83
CA ARG A 410 -6.19 10.83 26.93
C ARG A 410 -6.71 10.18 25.65
N LEU A 411 -6.24 10.63 24.49
CA LEU A 411 -6.57 10.00 23.21
C LEU A 411 -6.01 8.58 23.14
N ASN A 412 -4.80 8.35 23.65
CA ASN A 412 -4.22 7.01 23.76
C ASN A 412 -5.07 6.11 24.66
N ASP A 413 -5.53 6.60 25.82
CA ASP A 413 -6.46 5.85 26.69
C ASP A 413 -7.74 5.45 25.93
N ALA A 414 -8.32 6.38 25.16
CA ALA A 414 -9.52 6.11 24.37
C ALA A 414 -9.26 5.07 23.27
N ASN A 415 -8.09 5.11 22.63
CA ASN A 415 -7.69 4.14 21.61
C ASN A 415 -7.53 2.73 22.19
N VAL A 416 -7.01 2.59 23.41
CA VAL A 416 -6.94 1.28 24.10
C VAL A 416 -8.33 0.69 24.28
N ILE A 417 -9.30 1.49 24.75
CA ILE A 417 -10.69 1.04 24.90
C ILE A 417 -11.30 0.70 23.53
N LEU A 418 -10.97 1.47 22.49
CA LEU A 418 -11.44 1.20 21.14
C LEU A 418 -10.91 -0.13 20.59
N ASP A 419 -9.66 -0.46 20.88
CA ASP A 419 -9.08 -1.74 20.47
C ASP A 419 -9.75 -2.92 21.21
N ASP A 420 -10.08 -2.76 22.50
CA ASP A 420 -10.90 -3.74 23.24
C ASP A 420 -12.29 -3.93 22.59
N ILE A 421 -12.94 -2.83 22.20
CA ILE A 421 -14.23 -2.86 21.49
C ILE A 421 -14.08 -3.64 20.18
N LYS A 422 -13.05 -3.37 19.38
CA LYS A 422 -12.79 -4.08 18.11
C LYS A 422 -12.56 -5.57 18.36
N GLN A 423 -11.75 -5.93 19.35
CA GLN A 423 -11.51 -7.33 19.69
C GLN A 423 -12.79 -8.08 20.04
N ILE A 424 -13.68 -7.46 20.82
CA ILE A 424 -14.97 -8.06 21.16
C ILE A 424 -15.86 -8.16 19.92
N PHE A 425 -16.00 -7.07 19.16
CA PHE A 425 -16.88 -6.98 17.99
C PHE A 425 -16.50 -7.97 16.88
N PHE A 426 -15.20 -8.16 16.61
CA PHE A 426 -14.74 -9.11 15.59
C PHE A 426 -14.60 -10.55 16.10
N SER A 427 -14.92 -10.80 17.37
CA SER A 427 -14.85 -12.14 17.95
C SER A 427 -15.99 -13.05 17.47
N GLU A 428 -15.74 -14.35 17.46
CA GLU A 428 -16.77 -15.35 17.22
C GLU A 428 -17.86 -15.33 18.31
N CYS A 429 -17.52 -14.89 19.53
CA CYS A 429 -18.48 -14.77 20.64
C CYS A 429 -19.55 -13.71 20.37
N PHE A 430 -19.15 -12.55 19.82
CA PHE A 430 -20.12 -11.53 19.41
C PHE A 430 -21.02 -12.06 18.30
N ALA A 431 -20.44 -12.67 17.26
CA ALA A 431 -21.22 -13.21 16.15
C ALA A 431 -22.27 -14.24 16.61
N LYS A 432 -21.94 -15.10 17.59
CA LYS A 432 -22.88 -16.05 18.20
C LYS A 432 -24.09 -15.38 18.87
N LYS A 433 -23.91 -14.20 19.46
CA LYS A 433 -25.00 -13.46 20.13
C LYS A 433 -25.94 -12.78 19.17
N VAL A 434 -25.46 -12.39 17.99
CA VAL A 434 -26.28 -11.68 16.99
C VAL A 434 -26.82 -12.59 15.90
N SER A 435 -26.33 -13.83 15.77
CA SER A 435 -26.78 -14.80 14.76
C SER A 435 -27.82 -15.77 15.31
N SER A 436 -28.64 -16.33 14.41
CA SER A 436 -29.70 -17.29 14.76
C SER A 436 -29.21 -18.75 14.78
N SER A 437 -28.01 -19.01 14.25
CA SER A 437 -27.42 -20.34 14.16
C SER A 437 -25.89 -20.28 14.25
N MET A 438 -25.26 -21.42 14.59
CA MET A 438 -23.80 -21.51 14.74
C MET A 438 -23.08 -21.29 13.40
N GLU A 439 -23.65 -21.79 12.31
CA GLU A 439 -23.13 -21.62 10.95
C GLU A 439 -23.16 -20.16 10.53
N GLU A 440 -24.30 -19.47 10.78
CA GLU A 440 -24.43 -18.04 10.52
C GLU A 440 -23.45 -17.22 11.37
N ALA A 441 -23.26 -17.57 12.65
CA ALA A 441 -22.30 -16.90 13.52
C ALA A 441 -20.87 -17.00 12.97
N LYS A 442 -20.46 -18.19 12.53
CA LYS A 442 -19.13 -18.40 11.97
C LYS A 442 -18.93 -17.66 10.65
N LEU A 443 -19.92 -17.69 9.75
CA LEU A 443 -19.88 -16.91 8.51
C LEU A 443 -19.84 -15.41 8.79
N LEU A 444 -20.69 -14.92 9.68
CA LEU A 444 -20.75 -13.50 10.05
C LEU A 444 -19.40 -13.04 10.61
N SER A 445 -18.79 -13.81 11.51
CA SER A 445 -17.46 -13.52 12.04
C SER A 445 -16.41 -13.44 10.92
N LEU A 446 -16.41 -14.38 9.98
CA LEU A 446 -15.50 -14.37 8.84
C LEU A 446 -15.68 -13.13 7.95
N TYR A 447 -16.91 -12.76 7.62
CA TYR A 447 -17.18 -11.55 6.83
C TYR A 447 -16.77 -10.27 7.56
N LEU A 448 -17.10 -10.12 8.84
CA LEU A 448 -16.73 -8.94 9.62
C LEU A 448 -15.20 -8.79 9.69
N ASN A 449 -14.48 -9.88 9.95
CA ASN A 449 -13.01 -9.89 9.95
C ASN A 449 -12.44 -9.55 8.57
N LYS A 450 -13.04 -10.08 7.50
CA LYS A 450 -12.64 -9.79 6.12
C LYS A 450 -12.80 -8.31 5.76
N GLN A 451 -13.92 -7.70 6.16
CA GLN A 451 -14.22 -6.28 5.91
C GLN A 451 -13.31 -5.34 6.72
N ALA A 452 -12.93 -5.74 7.94
CA ALA A 452 -11.97 -5.02 8.77
C ALA A 452 -10.52 -5.11 8.27
N GLY A 453 -10.23 -6.04 7.36
CA GLY A 453 -8.85 -6.32 6.92
C GLY A 453 -8.03 -7.01 7.99
N ASN A 454 -8.68 -7.71 8.94
CA ASN A 454 -8.00 -8.49 9.96
C ASN A 454 -7.20 -9.65 9.33
N GLU A 455 -6.23 -10.19 10.09
CA GLU A 455 -5.35 -11.24 9.59
C GLU A 455 -6.16 -12.44 9.08
N SER A 456 -5.93 -12.79 7.82
CA SER A 456 -6.51 -13.99 7.21
C SER A 456 -5.69 -15.21 7.61
N VAL A 457 -6.35 -16.36 7.72
CA VAL A 457 -5.69 -17.65 8.05
C VAL A 457 -4.60 -17.98 7.03
N LEU A 458 -4.85 -17.67 5.75
CA LEU A 458 -3.93 -17.90 4.66
C LEU A 458 -3.57 -16.58 3.97
N GLU A 459 -2.31 -16.43 3.59
CA GLU A 459 -1.88 -15.28 2.79
C GLU A 459 -2.33 -15.44 1.34
N THR A 460 -2.29 -16.67 0.79
CA THR A 460 -2.68 -16.92 -0.60
C THR A 460 -3.32 -18.30 -0.77
N VAL A 461 -4.45 -18.35 -1.45
CA VAL A 461 -5.06 -19.59 -1.94
C VAL A 461 -5.05 -19.59 -3.46
N ILE A 462 -4.60 -20.69 -4.05
CA ILE A 462 -4.58 -20.91 -5.50
C ILE A 462 -5.59 -21.99 -5.80
N ILE A 463 -6.49 -21.75 -6.73
CA ILE A 463 -7.58 -22.67 -7.09
C ILE A 463 -7.36 -23.10 -8.53
N ASP A 464 -7.00 -24.37 -8.69
CA ASP A 464 -6.82 -25.01 -9.98
C ASP A 464 -8.15 -25.53 -10.54
N GLU A 465 -8.34 -25.36 -11.85
CA GLU A 465 -9.61 -25.57 -12.55
C GLU A 465 -10.79 -24.83 -11.87
N ALA A 466 -10.60 -23.53 -11.60
CA ALA A 466 -11.54 -22.68 -10.89
C ALA A 466 -12.92 -22.60 -11.54
N GLN A 467 -13.03 -22.84 -12.85
CA GLN A 467 -14.30 -22.93 -13.58
C GLN A 467 -15.17 -24.12 -13.13
N ASP A 468 -14.57 -25.14 -12.51
CA ASP A 468 -15.30 -26.28 -11.93
C ASP A 468 -15.78 -26.02 -10.48
N VAL A 469 -15.48 -24.84 -9.93
CA VAL A 469 -15.79 -24.49 -8.53
C VAL A 469 -16.96 -23.52 -8.47
N SER A 470 -17.97 -23.83 -7.66
CA SER A 470 -19.14 -22.95 -7.50
C SER A 470 -18.76 -21.60 -6.90
N LEU A 471 -19.49 -20.55 -7.26
CA LEU A 471 -19.27 -19.19 -6.75
C LEU A 471 -19.33 -19.11 -5.22
N ASN A 472 -20.27 -19.84 -4.61
CA ASN A 472 -20.39 -19.91 -3.16
C ASN A 472 -19.13 -20.51 -2.53
N ASN A 473 -18.53 -21.54 -3.14
CA ASN A 473 -17.30 -22.13 -2.64
C ASN A 473 -16.12 -21.16 -2.81
N LEU A 474 -16.02 -20.46 -3.94
CA LEU A 474 -15.00 -19.44 -4.17
C LEU A 474 -15.09 -18.31 -3.13
N GLU A 475 -16.30 -17.83 -2.84
CA GLU A 475 -16.55 -16.81 -1.83
C GLU A 475 -16.15 -17.28 -0.43
N LEU A 476 -16.54 -18.50 -0.04
CA LEU A 476 -16.13 -19.09 1.24
C LEU A 476 -14.60 -19.24 1.35
N ILE A 477 -13.93 -19.69 0.28
CA ILE A 477 -12.46 -19.76 0.24
C ILE A 477 -11.85 -18.36 0.38
N HIS A 478 -12.49 -17.33 -0.17
CA HIS A 478 -12.02 -15.94 -0.09
C HIS A 478 -12.02 -15.41 1.33
N LEU A 479 -12.96 -15.85 2.16
CA LEU A 479 -13.03 -15.44 3.56
C LEU A 479 -11.83 -15.92 4.39
N PHE A 480 -11.18 -17.02 4.00
CA PHE A 480 -10.02 -17.58 4.71
C PHE A 480 -8.67 -17.08 4.20
N SER A 481 -8.66 -16.32 3.11
CA SER A 481 -7.42 -15.97 2.41
C SER A 481 -7.31 -14.47 2.19
N ARG A 482 -6.09 -13.93 2.30
CA ARG A 482 -5.86 -12.53 1.93
C ARG A 482 -5.95 -12.34 0.42
N LYS A 483 -5.44 -13.33 -0.33
CA LYS A 483 -5.40 -13.33 -1.80
C LYS A 483 -5.92 -14.64 -2.36
N ILE A 484 -6.66 -14.55 -3.46
CA ILE A 484 -7.04 -15.70 -4.28
C ILE A 484 -6.42 -15.57 -5.67
N ILE A 485 -5.92 -16.70 -6.17
CA ILE A 485 -5.48 -16.87 -7.55
C ILE A 485 -6.35 -17.96 -8.15
N LEU A 486 -7.06 -17.63 -9.23
CA LEU A 486 -7.91 -18.58 -9.96
C LEU A 486 -7.18 -19.02 -11.23
N THR A 487 -7.08 -20.33 -11.49
CA THR A 487 -6.52 -20.86 -12.74
C THR A 487 -7.53 -21.77 -13.43
N GLY A 488 -7.64 -21.69 -14.75
CA GLY A 488 -8.65 -22.42 -15.50
C GLY A 488 -8.62 -22.16 -17.00
N ASP A 489 -9.47 -22.84 -17.75
CA ASP A 489 -9.71 -22.58 -19.18
C ASP A 489 -10.81 -21.51 -19.38
N GLU A 490 -10.74 -20.84 -20.54
CA GLU A 490 -11.54 -19.69 -21.00
C GLU A 490 -12.92 -19.54 -20.32
N LEU A 491 -13.06 -18.51 -19.47
CA LEU A 491 -14.33 -17.82 -19.14
C LEU A 491 -14.19 -16.59 -18.22
N GLN A 492 -12.98 -16.10 -17.93
CA GLN A 492 -12.79 -15.08 -16.88
C GLN A 492 -12.36 -13.73 -17.46
N LYS A 493 -13.35 -12.87 -17.82
CA LYS A 493 -13.05 -11.47 -18.16
C LYS A 493 -12.50 -10.73 -16.92
N GLU A 494 -11.29 -10.17 -17.04
CA GLU A 494 -10.73 -9.25 -16.03
C GLU A 494 -11.58 -7.96 -15.94
N GLU A 495 -12.00 -7.55 -14.73
CA GLU A 495 -12.36 -6.16 -14.45
C GLU A 495 -11.26 -5.50 -13.61
N GLY A 496 -11.04 -4.20 -13.84
CA GLY A 496 -9.93 -3.42 -13.27
C GLY A 496 -9.90 -3.26 -11.74
N SER A 497 -10.87 -3.82 -11.00
CA SER A 497 -10.89 -3.86 -9.53
C SER A 497 -10.49 -5.21 -8.92
N GLY A 498 -10.25 -6.24 -9.73
CA GLY A 498 -10.20 -7.63 -9.25
C GLY A 498 -11.59 -8.19 -8.95
N VAL A 499 -11.73 -9.51 -9.14
CA VAL A 499 -12.97 -10.31 -9.22
C VAL A 499 -14.11 -9.56 -9.93
N GLY A 500 -13.98 -9.45 -11.26
CA GLY A 500 -15.02 -8.91 -12.13
C GLY A 500 -16.20 -9.86 -12.32
N ARG A 501 -17.36 -9.27 -12.60
CA ARG A 501 -18.67 -9.94 -12.73
C ARG A 501 -18.65 -11.21 -13.61
N TRP A 502 -19.04 -12.32 -13.00
CA TRP A 502 -19.63 -13.46 -13.69
C TRP A 502 -20.99 -13.00 -14.21
N ALA A 503 -21.23 -13.10 -15.52
CA ALA A 503 -22.50 -12.72 -16.11
C ALA A 503 -23.63 -13.56 -15.49
N LEU A 504 -24.48 -12.91 -14.70
CA LEU A 504 -25.81 -13.40 -14.39
C LEU A 504 -26.60 -13.37 -15.70
N GLY A 505 -27.14 -14.53 -16.09
CA GLY A 505 -28.48 -14.53 -16.66
C GLY A 505 -29.47 -14.12 -15.58
#